data_AF-A0A316LAI3-F1
#
_entry.id   AF-A0A316LAI3-F1
#
_cell.length_a   1.000
_cell.length_b   1.000
_cell.length_c   1.000
_cell.angle_alpha   90.00
_cell.angle_beta   90.00
_cell.angle_gamma   90.00
#
_symmetry.space_group_name_H-M   'P 1'
#
loop_
_entity.id
_entity.type
_entity.pdbx_description
1 polymer ?
#
loop_
_entity_poly.entity_id
_entity_poly.type
_entity_poly.pdbx_seq_one_letter_code
_entity_poly.pdbx_strand_id
1 'polypeptide(L)'
;MTFIESEKFYNQDKLEYQIDKNKDFLYWLKGSIKNGYRFYITLEDLQELVENIATWYEIKYPERALKELEGISFLDFDQIKDISDVMDIEQLLFRLPAKQLRVMRCEYRGIGGSMRLIYKGGRKLLTPLTYVRINKPQKKGDLNRPNILVSADPTSGNIHNNYNLEEYLGIKGPLCLDELLQIIESNYKDKVEYSELKQCVYDHDTDLELRHRILQLVALKLLYSKRTTPERGYERAKRFITEFNDEMGLTLSTNEIDEIINTDYSDNKRAKTLVNGLFKESFK
;
A
#
# COMPACT_ATOMS: atom_id res chain seq x y z
N MET A 1 28.48 2.84 14.19
CA MET A 1 28.55 4.27 14.54
C MET A 1 29.00 4.42 15.99
N THR A 2 29.77 5.48 16.27
CA THR A 2 30.06 5.91 17.64
C THR A 2 28.83 6.54 18.29
N PHE A 3 28.88 6.78 19.61
CA PHE A 3 27.82 7.49 20.32
C PHE A 3 27.55 8.89 19.72
N ILE A 4 28.61 9.64 19.38
CA ILE A 4 28.51 10.99 18.81
C ILE A 4 27.89 10.94 17.40
N GLU A 5 28.27 9.98 16.58
CA GLU A 5 27.69 9.77 15.25
C GLU A 5 26.20 9.40 15.34
N SER A 6 25.84 8.54 16.28
CA SER A 6 24.44 8.15 16.51
C SER A 6 23.58 9.33 16.95
N GLU A 7 24.12 10.21 17.81
CA GLU A 7 23.43 11.45 18.20
C GLU A 7 23.22 12.39 17.00
N LYS A 8 24.25 12.54 16.15
CA LYS A 8 24.15 13.32 14.91
C LYS A 8 23.12 12.73 13.94
N PHE A 9 23.06 11.41 13.80
CA PHE A 9 22.06 10.70 13.01
C PHE A 9 20.63 11.08 13.45
N TYR A 10 20.31 10.93 14.74
CA TYR A 10 18.97 11.26 15.25
C TYR A 10 18.66 12.76 15.20
N ASN A 11 19.68 13.64 15.29
CA ASN A 11 19.49 15.08 15.17
C ASN A 11 19.22 15.55 13.73
N GLN A 12 19.52 14.72 12.72
CA GLN A 12 19.21 15.01 11.32
C GLN A 12 17.84 14.48 10.88
N ASP A 13 17.15 13.73 11.74
CA ASP A 13 15.80 13.22 11.50
C ASP A 13 14.82 14.38 11.27
N LYS A 14 14.29 14.45 10.05
CA LYS A 14 13.29 15.45 9.65
C LYS A 14 11.87 15.09 10.08
N LEU A 15 11.68 13.91 10.67
CA LEU A 15 10.39 13.35 11.07
C LEU A 15 9.44 13.18 9.87
N GLU A 16 9.97 12.83 8.70
CA GLU A 16 9.19 12.66 7.46
C GLU A 16 8.21 11.48 7.55
N TYR A 17 8.41 10.56 8.50
CA TYR A 17 7.43 9.53 8.85
C TYR A 17 6.20 10.06 9.64
N GLN A 18 6.20 11.34 10.03
CA GLN A 18 5.02 12.02 10.55
C GLN A 18 4.28 12.68 9.38
N ILE A 19 3.08 12.18 9.09
CA ILE A 19 2.30 12.55 7.90
C ILE A 19 2.01 14.05 7.83
N ASP A 20 1.74 14.68 8.97
CA ASP A 20 1.49 16.12 9.08
C ASP A 20 2.74 16.99 8.79
N LYS A 21 3.93 16.42 8.91
CA LYS A 21 5.21 17.07 8.60
C LYS A 21 5.75 16.71 7.21
N ASN A 22 5.26 15.65 6.59
CA ASN A 22 5.68 15.20 5.27
C ASN A 22 5.03 16.02 4.15
N LYS A 23 5.69 17.11 3.75
CA LYS A 23 5.18 18.02 2.70
C LYS A 23 5.00 17.33 1.35
N ASP A 24 5.88 16.39 1.00
CA ASP A 24 5.84 15.70 -0.29
C ASP A 24 4.63 14.76 -0.36
N PHE A 25 4.38 13.99 0.70
CA PHE A 25 3.18 13.17 0.85
C PHE A 25 1.91 14.02 0.78
N LEU A 26 1.85 15.12 1.53
CA LEU A 26 0.67 16.00 1.56
C LEU A 26 0.42 16.68 0.20
N TYR A 27 1.48 17.07 -0.51
CA TYR A 27 1.39 17.64 -1.84
C TYR A 27 0.86 16.63 -2.86
N TRP A 28 1.42 15.41 -2.84
CA TRP A 28 0.95 14.30 -3.67
C TRP A 28 -0.52 14.01 -3.41
N LEU A 29 -0.92 13.81 -2.14
CA LEU A 29 -2.30 13.48 -1.77
C LEU A 29 -3.29 14.57 -2.21
N LYS A 30 -2.94 15.85 -1.98
CA LYS A 30 -3.73 16.99 -2.44
C LYS A 30 -3.88 17.00 -3.97
N GLY A 31 -2.81 16.66 -4.69
CA GLY A 31 -2.81 16.51 -6.15
C GLY A 31 -3.76 15.39 -6.60
N SER A 32 -3.65 14.21 -5.99
CA SER A 32 -4.51 13.06 -6.30
C SER A 32 -5.99 13.37 -6.08
N ILE A 33 -6.34 14.01 -4.96
CA ILE A 33 -7.71 14.45 -4.65
C ILE A 33 -8.21 15.46 -5.69
N LYS A 34 -7.38 16.44 -6.05
CA LYS A 34 -7.72 17.44 -7.09
C LYS A 34 -7.99 16.77 -8.45
N ASN A 35 -7.30 15.68 -8.74
CA ASN A 35 -7.46 14.89 -9.97
C ASN A 35 -8.64 13.89 -9.89
N GLY A 36 -9.43 13.91 -8.82
CA GLY A 36 -10.66 13.13 -8.70
C GLY A 36 -10.58 11.92 -7.77
N TYR A 37 -9.48 11.71 -7.04
CA TYR A 37 -9.35 10.56 -6.15
C TYR A 37 -10.37 10.62 -5.01
N ARG A 38 -11.14 9.54 -4.85
CA ARG A 38 -12.14 9.42 -3.78
C ARG A 38 -11.48 8.96 -2.49
N PHE A 39 -10.85 9.90 -1.78
CA PHE A 39 -10.20 9.65 -0.50
C PHE A 39 -11.21 9.25 0.59
N TYR A 40 -10.91 8.21 1.37
CA TYR A 40 -11.86 7.57 2.30
C TYR A 40 -11.34 7.36 3.73
N ILE A 41 -10.08 7.71 3.97
CA ILE A 41 -9.38 7.57 5.25
C ILE A 41 -8.89 8.95 5.70
N THR A 42 -8.72 9.21 7.00
CA THR A 42 -8.21 10.51 7.46
C THR A 42 -6.68 10.49 7.58
N LEU A 43 -6.06 11.67 7.75
CA LEU A 43 -4.61 11.74 7.98
C LEU A 43 -4.21 11.11 9.32
N GLU A 44 -5.08 11.24 10.33
CA GLU A 44 -4.90 10.62 11.65
C GLU A 44 -4.97 9.10 11.56
N ASP A 45 -5.96 8.56 10.84
CA ASP A 45 -6.10 7.12 10.59
C ASP A 45 -4.85 6.56 9.87
N LEU A 46 -4.25 7.33 8.94
CA LEU A 46 -3.01 6.96 8.25
C LEU A 46 -1.77 7.06 9.15
N GLN A 47 -1.69 8.07 10.01
CA GLN A 47 -0.59 8.17 10.98
C GLN A 47 -0.65 6.99 11.95
N GLU A 48 -1.84 6.67 12.44
CA GLU A 48 -2.06 5.52 13.32
C GLU A 48 -1.66 4.21 12.62
N LEU A 49 -1.93 4.06 11.32
CA LEU A 49 -1.46 2.92 10.54
C LEU A 49 0.08 2.81 10.55
N VAL A 50 0.79 3.92 10.31
CA VAL A 50 2.27 3.95 10.37
C VAL A 50 2.77 3.53 11.76
N GLU A 51 2.16 4.07 12.83
CA GLU A 51 2.51 3.75 14.21
C GLU A 51 2.24 2.28 14.55
N ASN A 52 1.08 1.75 14.14
CA ASN A 52 0.64 0.39 14.43
C ASN A 52 1.54 -0.64 13.75
N ILE A 53 1.87 -0.44 12.46
CA ILE A 53 2.76 -1.36 11.73
C ILE A 53 4.17 -1.30 12.33
N ALA A 54 4.73 -0.11 12.57
CA ALA A 54 6.07 0.02 13.13
C ALA A 54 6.17 -0.64 14.52
N THR A 55 5.18 -0.39 15.40
CA THR A 55 5.14 -1.01 16.73
C THR A 55 5.02 -2.53 16.66
N TRP A 56 4.17 -3.03 15.77
CA TRP A 56 4.03 -4.47 15.54
C TRP A 56 5.35 -5.09 15.05
N TYR A 57 6.07 -4.40 14.16
CA TYR A 57 7.34 -4.88 13.63
C TYR A 57 8.48 -4.84 14.66
N GLU A 58 8.49 -3.85 15.56
CA GLU A 58 9.40 -3.83 16.72
C GLU A 58 9.15 -5.01 17.68
N ILE A 59 7.88 -5.43 17.84
CA ILE A 59 7.53 -6.63 18.61
C ILE A 59 7.97 -7.90 17.88
N LYS A 60 7.76 -7.97 16.56
CA LYS A 60 8.18 -9.09 15.72
C LYS A 60 9.69 -9.31 15.78
N TYR A 61 10.49 -8.24 15.72
CA TYR A 61 11.95 -8.26 15.76
C TYR A 61 12.52 -7.48 16.96
N PRO A 62 12.48 -8.09 18.17
CA PRO A 62 12.97 -7.44 19.38
C PRO A 62 14.49 -7.23 19.34
N GLU A 63 15.00 -6.30 20.18
CA GLU A 63 16.43 -6.00 20.29
C GLU A 63 17.33 -7.24 20.42
N ARG A 64 16.83 -8.27 21.09
CA ARG A 64 17.59 -9.50 21.29
C ARG A 64 17.82 -10.28 20.00
N ALA A 65 16.78 -10.42 19.18
CA ALA A 65 16.90 -11.11 17.89
C ALA A 65 17.94 -10.42 16.99
N LEU A 66 18.06 -9.09 17.09
CA LEU A 66 19.07 -8.33 16.34
C LEU A 66 20.48 -8.47 16.92
N LYS A 67 20.63 -8.64 18.24
CA LYS A 67 21.93 -8.92 18.88
C LYS A 67 22.52 -10.26 18.47
N GLU A 68 21.68 -11.24 18.17
CA GLU A 68 22.14 -12.53 17.63
C GLU A 68 22.76 -12.36 16.23
N LEU A 69 22.25 -11.43 15.42
CA LEU A 69 22.88 -11.06 14.13
C LEU A 69 24.26 -10.41 14.31
N GLU A 70 24.51 -9.81 15.48
CA GLU A 70 25.83 -9.28 15.88
C GLU A 70 26.73 -10.35 16.51
N GLY A 71 26.29 -11.62 16.56
CA GLY A 71 27.04 -12.73 17.15
C GLY A 71 26.98 -12.79 18.67
N ILE A 72 26.07 -12.05 19.32
CA ILE A 72 25.90 -12.05 20.77
C ILE A 72 24.87 -13.11 21.17
N SER A 73 25.34 -14.26 21.65
CA SER A 73 24.49 -15.38 22.11
C SER A 73 24.12 -15.25 23.59
N PHE A 74 22.92 -15.72 23.96
CA PHE A 74 22.46 -15.73 25.35
C PHE A 74 21.92 -17.10 25.77
N LEU A 75 22.75 -17.91 26.42
CA LEU A 75 22.45 -19.30 26.82
C LEU A 75 21.11 -19.48 27.54
N ASP A 76 20.70 -18.52 28.38
CA ASP A 76 19.45 -18.60 29.16
C ASP A 76 18.18 -18.47 28.28
N PHE A 77 18.32 -18.15 27.00
CA PHE A 77 17.21 -17.84 26.09
C PHE A 77 17.22 -18.66 24.80
N ASP A 78 18.20 -19.55 24.62
CA ASP A 78 18.31 -20.46 23.47
C ASP A 78 17.08 -21.39 23.32
N GLN A 79 16.28 -21.56 24.38
CA GLN A 79 15.06 -22.37 24.36
C GLN A 79 13.77 -21.58 24.06
N ILE A 80 13.84 -20.24 23.98
CA ILE A 80 12.67 -19.41 23.65
C ILE A 80 12.56 -19.32 22.13
N LYS A 81 11.43 -19.78 21.59
CA LYS A 81 11.11 -19.58 20.16
C LYS A 81 10.96 -18.10 19.86
N ASP A 82 11.53 -17.66 18.73
CA ASP A 82 11.34 -16.30 18.28
C ASP A 82 9.87 -16.08 17.90
N ILE A 83 9.32 -14.93 18.30
CA ILE A 83 7.95 -14.56 17.99
C ILE A 83 7.80 -14.25 16.49
N SER A 84 8.90 -13.93 15.81
CA SER A 84 8.96 -13.72 14.37
C SER A 84 8.47 -14.94 13.57
N ASP A 85 8.64 -16.17 14.09
CA ASP A 85 8.19 -17.41 13.46
C ASP A 85 6.65 -17.54 13.36
N VAL A 86 5.91 -16.77 14.16
CA VAL A 86 4.43 -16.85 14.24
C VAL A 86 3.73 -15.54 13.88
N MET A 87 4.49 -14.46 13.69
CA MET A 87 3.97 -13.13 13.36
C MET A 87 4.17 -12.84 11.86
N ASP A 88 3.31 -13.40 11.02
CA ASP A 88 3.28 -13.11 9.56
C ASP A 88 2.47 -11.83 9.23
N ILE A 89 2.52 -11.37 7.97
CA ILE A 89 1.79 -10.17 7.55
C ILE A 89 0.27 -10.38 7.67
N GLU A 90 -0.25 -11.60 7.47
CA GLU A 90 -1.67 -11.88 7.66
C GLU A 90 -2.12 -11.64 9.11
N GLN A 91 -1.29 -11.98 10.10
CA GLN A 91 -1.52 -11.64 11.50
C GLN A 91 -1.54 -10.13 11.72
N LEU A 92 -0.65 -9.37 11.07
CA LEU A 92 -0.71 -7.90 11.12
C LEU A 92 -2.03 -7.40 10.54
N LEU A 93 -2.40 -7.82 9.32
CA LEU A 93 -3.61 -7.38 8.63
C LEU A 93 -4.88 -7.69 9.43
N PHE A 94 -4.94 -8.84 10.10
CA PHE A 94 -6.06 -9.24 10.96
C PHE A 94 -6.30 -8.28 12.15
N ARG A 95 -5.27 -7.56 12.60
CA ARG A 95 -5.33 -6.63 13.73
C ARG A 95 -5.71 -5.20 13.33
N LEU A 96 -5.69 -4.89 12.04
CA LEU A 96 -5.95 -3.53 11.55
C LEU A 96 -7.44 -3.20 11.56
N PRO A 97 -7.83 -1.97 11.99
CA PRO A 97 -9.16 -1.43 11.75
C PRO A 97 -9.56 -1.48 10.26
N ALA A 98 -10.86 -1.58 9.99
CA ALA A 98 -11.37 -1.81 8.64
C ALA A 98 -10.87 -0.80 7.58
N LYS A 99 -10.72 0.48 7.92
CA LYS A 99 -10.18 1.49 6.99
C LYS A 99 -8.70 1.28 6.70
N GLN A 100 -7.91 1.00 7.73
CA GLN A 100 -6.48 0.73 7.61
C GLN A 100 -6.24 -0.56 6.80
N LEU A 101 -7.02 -1.60 7.07
CA LEU A 101 -6.99 -2.84 6.28
C LEU A 101 -7.29 -2.59 4.79
N ARG A 102 -8.23 -1.69 4.47
CA ARG A 102 -8.52 -1.31 3.08
C ARG A 102 -7.34 -0.62 2.40
N VAL A 103 -6.58 0.21 3.11
CA VAL A 103 -5.33 0.80 2.56
C VAL A 103 -4.34 -0.30 2.24
N MET A 104 -4.20 -1.31 3.10
CA MET A 104 -3.28 -2.42 2.88
C MET A 104 -3.69 -3.34 1.74
N ARG A 105 -4.99 -3.57 1.55
CA ARG A 105 -5.51 -4.47 0.50
C ARG A 105 -5.69 -3.82 -0.87
N CYS A 106 -5.82 -2.49 -0.92
CA CYS A 106 -6.04 -1.74 -2.16
C CYS A 106 -7.20 -2.28 -3.00
N GLU A 107 -8.32 -2.69 -2.39
CA GLU A 107 -9.43 -3.29 -3.14
C GLU A 107 -10.09 -2.29 -4.12
N TYR A 108 -10.53 -2.75 -5.29
CA TYR A 108 -11.30 -1.95 -6.26
C TYR A 108 -12.63 -1.47 -5.67
N ARG A 109 -12.89 -0.16 -5.77
CA ARG A 109 -14.05 0.50 -5.14
C ARG A 109 -15.09 0.95 -6.17
N GLY A 110 -16.11 0.12 -6.34
CA GLY A 110 -17.25 0.38 -7.22
C GLY A 110 -18.37 1.19 -6.58
N ILE A 111 -19.55 1.16 -7.20
CA ILE A 111 -20.78 1.81 -6.70
C ILE A 111 -21.51 1.02 -5.61
N GLY A 112 -21.06 -0.19 -5.34
CA GLY A 112 -21.62 -1.06 -4.32
C GLY A 112 -20.85 -2.37 -4.25
N GLY A 113 -21.15 -3.15 -3.22
CA GLY A 113 -20.61 -4.48 -3.06
C GLY A 113 -21.68 -5.47 -2.62
N SER A 114 -21.42 -6.74 -2.87
CA SER A 114 -22.21 -7.84 -2.33
C SER A 114 -21.29 -8.99 -1.94
N MET A 115 -21.86 -10.05 -1.38
CA MET A 115 -21.16 -11.30 -1.15
C MET A 115 -21.75 -12.36 -2.07
N ARG A 116 -20.90 -13.13 -2.73
CA ARG A 116 -21.28 -14.30 -3.52
C ARG A 116 -20.85 -15.58 -2.80
N LEU A 117 -21.74 -16.56 -2.73
CA LEU A 117 -21.34 -17.91 -2.34
C LEU A 117 -20.64 -18.61 -3.51
N ILE A 118 -19.44 -19.12 -3.24
CA ILE A 118 -18.72 -20.05 -4.10
C ILE A 118 -18.46 -21.36 -3.36
N TYR A 119 -18.30 -22.44 -4.11
CA TYR A 119 -17.94 -23.74 -3.57
C TYR A 119 -16.51 -24.06 -3.97
N LYS A 120 -15.61 -24.21 -2.99
CA LYS A 120 -14.21 -24.61 -3.22
C LYS A 120 -13.92 -25.83 -2.34
N GLY A 121 -13.57 -26.96 -2.98
CA GLY A 121 -13.30 -28.21 -2.27
C GLY A 121 -14.46 -28.69 -1.38
N GLY A 122 -15.72 -28.52 -1.83
CA GLY A 122 -16.91 -28.91 -1.08
C GLY A 122 -17.31 -27.96 0.06
N ARG A 123 -16.52 -26.90 0.33
CA ARG A 123 -16.84 -25.88 1.34
C ARG A 123 -17.49 -24.66 0.70
N LYS A 124 -18.50 -24.12 1.39
CA LYS A 124 -19.13 -22.83 1.07
C LYS A 124 -18.20 -21.71 1.53
N LEU A 125 -17.81 -20.85 0.60
CA LEU A 125 -17.04 -19.64 0.88
C LEU A 125 -17.86 -18.43 0.41
N LEU A 126 -17.96 -17.42 1.27
CA LEU A 126 -18.52 -16.12 0.93
C LEU A 126 -17.37 -15.24 0.43
N THR A 127 -17.40 -14.92 -0.86
CA THR A 127 -16.42 -14.04 -1.52
C THR A 127 -17.05 -12.69 -1.82
N PRO A 128 -16.35 -11.58 -1.53
CA PRO A 128 -16.85 -10.25 -1.81
C PRO A 128 -16.88 -9.97 -3.31
N LEU A 129 -17.77 -9.08 -3.73
CA LEU A 129 -17.88 -8.57 -5.09
C LEU A 129 -17.91 -7.04 -5.06
N THR A 130 -17.28 -6.41 -6.03
CA THR A 130 -17.40 -4.99 -6.32
C THR A 130 -18.18 -4.81 -7.62
N TYR A 131 -19.07 -3.82 -7.67
CA TYR A 131 -19.88 -3.53 -8.85
C TYR A 131 -19.51 -2.21 -9.50
N VAL A 132 -19.35 -2.23 -10.81
CA VAL A 132 -19.05 -1.07 -11.63
C VAL A 132 -20.14 -0.95 -12.69
N ARG A 133 -20.68 0.26 -12.91
CA ARG A 133 -21.67 0.51 -13.95
C ARG A 133 -21.01 1.06 -15.21
N ILE A 134 -21.49 0.61 -16.36
CA ILE A 134 -21.23 1.23 -17.65
C ILE A 134 -22.57 1.62 -18.24
N ASN A 135 -22.79 2.93 -18.42
CA ASN A 135 -24.05 3.46 -18.91
C ASN A 135 -24.10 3.40 -20.43
N LYS A 136 -25.25 3.01 -20.98
CA LYS A 136 -25.51 3.13 -22.41
C LYS A 136 -25.80 4.60 -22.77
N PRO A 137 -25.64 4.99 -24.04
CA PRO A 137 -26.00 6.33 -24.49
C PRO A 137 -27.50 6.56 -24.23
N GLN A 138 -27.82 7.71 -23.63
CA GLN A 138 -29.21 8.03 -23.32
C GLN A 138 -29.93 8.42 -24.62
N LYS A 139 -31.03 7.76 -24.98
CA LYS A 139 -31.89 8.21 -26.07
C LYS A 139 -32.89 9.23 -25.54
N LYS A 140 -33.28 10.18 -26.39
CA LYS A 140 -34.28 11.21 -26.06
C LYS A 140 -35.61 10.52 -25.73
N GLY A 141 -36.08 10.63 -24.49
CA GLY A 141 -37.32 10.01 -24.00
C GLY A 141 -37.14 8.81 -23.05
N ASP A 142 -35.92 8.34 -22.81
CA ASP A 142 -35.67 7.29 -21.81
C ASP A 142 -35.80 7.85 -20.38
N LEU A 143 -36.76 7.30 -19.61
CA LEU A 143 -36.95 7.62 -18.17
C LEU A 143 -35.82 7.07 -17.29
N ASN A 144 -35.19 5.96 -17.69
CA ASN A 144 -34.05 5.34 -17.02
C ASN A 144 -32.93 5.08 -18.03
N ARG A 145 -31.69 5.45 -17.69
CA ARG A 145 -30.53 5.19 -18.53
C ARG A 145 -30.16 3.70 -18.43
N PRO A 146 -30.30 2.90 -19.50
CA PRO A 146 -29.99 1.48 -19.41
C PRO A 146 -28.49 1.32 -19.20
N ASN A 147 -28.10 0.36 -18.36
CA ASN A 147 -26.71 0.16 -17.96
C ASN A 147 -26.30 -1.30 -18.01
N ILE A 148 -24.98 -1.49 -18.06
CA ILE A 148 -24.31 -2.78 -17.89
C ILE A 148 -23.72 -2.74 -16.48
N LEU A 149 -24.15 -3.68 -15.64
CA LEU A 149 -23.56 -3.86 -14.32
C LEU A 149 -22.48 -4.94 -14.43
N VAL A 150 -21.22 -4.54 -14.20
CA VAL A 150 -20.06 -5.42 -14.16
C VAL A 150 -19.77 -5.78 -12.71
N SER A 151 -19.60 -7.07 -12.43
CA SER A 151 -19.22 -7.57 -11.11
C SER A 151 -17.82 -8.16 -11.15
N ALA A 152 -16.95 -7.72 -10.26
CA ALA A 152 -15.56 -8.14 -10.20
C ALA A 152 -15.16 -8.55 -8.78
N ASP A 153 -14.11 -9.36 -8.69
CA ASP A 153 -13.39 -9.62 -7.45
C ASP A 153 -12.70 -8.32 -7.00
N PRO A 154 -12.94 -7.82 -5.77
CA PRO A 154 -12.37 -6.56 -5.32
C PRO A 154 -10.86 -6.57 -5.19
N THR A 155 -10.22 -7.72 -5.00
CA THR A 155 -8.76 -7.78 -4.79
C THR A 155 -8.01 -7.85 -6.11
N SER A 156 -8.46 -8.70 -7.03
CA SER A 156 -7.80 -8.96 -8.31
C SER A 156 -8.38 -8.19 -9.49
N GLY A 157 -9.53 -7.54 -9.33
CA GLY A 157 -10.24 -6.89 -10.43
C GLY A 157 -10.84 -7.84 -11.45
N ASN A 158 -10.70 -9.16 -11.26
CA ASN A 158 -11.18 -10.17 -12.21
C ASN A 158 -12.71 -10.15 -12.32
N ILE A 159 -13.22 -10.05 -13.54
CA ILE A 159 -14.65 -9.98 -13.82
C ILE A 159 -15.26 -11.38 -13.77
N HIS A 160 -16.30 -11.54 -12.95
CA HIS A 160 -16.93 -12.85 -12.74
C HIS A 160 -18.00 -13.21 -13.76
N ASN A 161 -18.64 -12.22 -14.39
CA ASN A 161 -19.71 -12.44 -15.35
C ASN A 161 -19.71 -11.31 -16.38
N ASN A 162 -19.48 -11.68 -17.64
CA ASN A 162 -19.40 -10.78 -18.78
C ASN A 162 -20.58 -10.92 -19.76
N TYR A 163 -21.64 -11.70 -19.45
CA TYR A 163 -22.74 -11.92 -20.41
C TYR A 163 -23.33 -10.61 -20.95
N ASN A 164 -23.52 -9.61 -20.09
CA ASN A 164 -24.02 -8.30 -20.50
C ASN A 164 -23.01 -7.49 -21.35
N LEU A 165 -21.71 -7.71 -21.13
CA LEU A 165 -20.63 -7.12 -21.93
C LEU A 165 -20.53 -7.79 -23.29
N GLU A 166 -20.67 -9.11 -23.36
CA GLU A 166 -20.68 -9.88 -24.60
C GLU A 166 -21.89 -9.51 -25.45
N GLU A 167 -23.09 -9.48 -24.85
CA GLU A 167 -24.33 -9.17 -25.56
C GLU A 167 -24.32 -7.76 -26.16
N TYR A 168 -23.81 -6.77 -25.41
CA TYR A 168 -23.90 -5.38 -25.81
C TYR A 168 -22.66 -4.86 -26.56
N LEU A 169 -21.47 -5.31 -26.19
CA LEU A 169 -20.19 -4.82 -26.74
C LEU A 169 -19.44 -5.90 -27.53
N GLY A 170 -19.86 -7.17 -27.48
CA GLY A 170 -19.13 -8.28 -28.11
C GLY A 170 -17.81 -8.61 -27.40
N ILE A 171 -17.61 -8.13 -26.18
CA ILE A 171 -16.41 -8.36 -25.38
C ILE A 171 -16.50 -9.75 -24.74
N LYS A 172 -15.54 -10.63 -25.06
CA LYS A 172 -15.54 -12.03 -24.63
C LYS A 172 -14.29 -12.38 -23.83
N GLY A 173 -14.38 -13.49 -23.10
CA GLY A 173 -13.25 -14.07 -22.38
C GLY A 173 -13.09 -13.52 -20.95
N PRO A 174 -12.18 -14.14 -20.18
CA PRO A 174 -11.80 -13.64 -18.87
C PRO A 174 -11.08 -12.29 -19.00
N LEU A 175 -11.45 -11.34 -18.15
CA LEU A 175 -10.93 -9.96 -18.16
C LEU A 175 -10.86 -9.43 -16.74
N CYS A 176 -9.94 -8.51 -16.46
CA CYS A 176 -9.99 -7.63 -15.29
C CYS A 176 -10.55 -6.24 -15.61
N LEU A 177 -10.77 -5.42 -14.58
CA LEU A 177 -11.31 -4.07 -14.72
C LEU A 177 -10.39 -3.14 -15.54
N ASP A 178 -9.07 -3.28 -15.41
CA ASP A 178 -8.07 -2.51 -16.16
C ASP A 178 -8.10 -2.84 -17.65
N GLU A 179 -8.12 -4.13 -17.98
CA GLU A 179 -8.25 -4.60 -19.37
C GLU A 179 -9.57 -4.13 -19.98
N LEU A 180 -10.67 -4.18 -19.22
CA LEU A 180 -11.96 -3.67 -19.67
C LEU A 180 -11.90 -2.16 -19.95
N LEU A 181 -11.23 -1.37 -19.09
CA LEU A 181 -11.07 0.06 -19.30
C LEU A 181 -10.31 0.33 -20.60
N GLN A 182 -9.18 -0.36 -20.82
CA GLN A 182 -8.37 -0.23 -22.04
C GLN A 182 -9.17 -0.57 -23.31
N ILE A 183 -9.95 -1.66 -23.28
CA ILE A 183 -10.80 -2.07 -24.40
C ILE A 183 -11.86 -1.01 -24.69
N ILE A 184 -12.51 -0.47 -23.65
CA ILE A 184 -13.54 0.56 -23.81
C ILE A 184 -12.94 1.85 -24.36
N GLU A 185 -11.83 2.33 -23.81
CA GLU A 185 -11.17 3.55 -24.27
C GLU A 185 -10.72 3.43 -25.74
N SER A 186 -10.26 2.25 -26.15
CA SER A 186 -9.77 2.01 -27.51
C SER A 186 -10.90 1.88 -28.54
N ASN A 187 -11.99 1.18 -28.19
CA ASN A 187 -12.96 0.70 -29.18
C ASN A 187 -14.41 1.19 -28.96
N TYR A 188 -14.73 1.66 -27.76
CA TYR A 188 -16.12 1.92 -27.34
C TYR A 188 -16.32 3.26 -26.61
N LYS A 189 -15.31 4.14 -26.55
CA LYS A 189 -15.37 5.40 -25.78
C LYS A 189 -16.56 6.31 -26.15
N ASP A 190 -16.98 6.28 -27.42
CA ASP A 190 -18.09 7.08 -27.95
C ASP A 190 -19.43 6.32 -27.90
N LYS A 191 -19.41 5.02 -27.54
CA LYS A 191 -20.57 4.13 -27.51
C LYS A 191 -21.13 3.90 -26.12
N VAL A 192 -20.37 4.19 -25.07
CA VAL A 192 -20.78 4.01 -23.67
C VAL A 192 -20.23 5.14 -22.80
N GLU A 193 -20.87 5.38 -21.67
CA GLU A 193 -20.35 6.26 -20.64
C GLU A 193 -19.82 5.40 -19.48
N TYR A 194 -18.51 5.51 -19.25
CA TYR A 194 -17.73 4.60 -18.41
C TYR A 194 -17.00 5.35 -17.29
N SER A 195 -17.53 6.49 -16.87
CA SER A 195 -16.92 7.34 -15.83
C SER A 195 -16.71 6.57 -14.52
N GLU A 196 -17.65 5.71 -14.13
CA GLU A 196 -17.53 4.88 -12.93
C GLU A 196 -16.41 3.84 -13.04
N LEU A 197 -16.23 3.20 -14.21
CA LEU A 197 -15.13 2.26 -14.43
C LEU A 197 -13.78 2.98 -14.36
N LYS A 198 -13.69 4.12 -15.04
CA LYS A 198 -12.49 4.96 -15.02
C LYS A 198 -12.13 5.41 -13.61
N GLN A 199 -13.13 5.83 -12.83
CA GLN A 199 -12.94 6.23 -11.43
C GLN A 199 -12.53 5.04 -10.55
N CYS A 200 -13.13 3.87 -10.75
CA CYS A 200 -12.80 2.65 -10.00
C CYS A 200 -11.34 2.25 -10.18
N VAL A 201 -10.85 2.23 -11.42
CA VAL A 201 -9.45 1.93 -11.74
C VAL A 201 -8.52 3.03 -11.21
N TYR A 202 -8.84 4.30 -11.46
CA TYR A 202 -8.02 5.42 -10.96
C TYR A 202 -7.90 5.44 -9.43
N ASP A 203 -8.98 5.14 -8.71
CA ASP A 203 -8.94 5.03 -7.25
C ASP A 203 -8.07 3.86 -6.80
N HIS A 204 -8.15 2.71 -7.48
CA HIS A 204 -7.31 1.53 -7.20
C HIS A 204 -5.82 1.84 -7.38
N ASP A 205 -5.44 2.45 -8.51
CA ASP A 205 -4.06 2.85 -8.79
C ASP A 205 -3.54 3.84 -7.73
N THR A 206 -4.38 4.80 -7.34
CA THR A 206 -4.03 5.76 -6.30
C THR A 206 -3.92 5.09 -4.93
N ASP A 207 -4.76 4.09 -4.64
CA ASP A 207 -4.70 3.31 -3.39
C ASP A 207 -3.43 2.43 -3.34
N LEU A 208 -2.96 1.90 -4.47
CA LEU A 208 -1.67 1.19 -4.57
C LEU A 208 -0.49 2.11 -4.22
N GLU A 209 -0.48 3.31 -4.79
CA GLU A 209 0.56 4.32 -4.51
C GLU A 209 0.47 4.83 -3.05
N LEU A 210 -0.75 5.00 -2.51
CA LEU A 210 -0.95 5.34 -1.10
C LEU A 210 -0.30 4.29 -0.20
N ARG A 211 -0.58 3.00 -0.43
CA ARG A 211 0.02 1.90 0.32
C ARG A 211 1.54 1.91 0.20
N HIS A 212 2.07 2.08 -1.00
CA HIS A 212 3.52 2.16 -1.24
C HIS A 212 4.15 3.25 -0.37
N ARG A 213 3.58 4.46 -0.39
CA ARG A 213 4.07 5.59 0.41
C ARG A 213 3.98 5.32 1.91
N ILE A 214 2.86 4.80 2.39
CA ILE A 214 2.69 4.48 3.82
C ILE A 214 3.73 3.46 4.29
N LEU A 215 4.00 2.41 3.51
CA LEU A 215 5.02 1.42 3.85
C LEU A 215 6.43 2.02 3.85
N GLN A 216 6.77 2.93 2.91
CA GLN A 216 8.03 3.67 2.98
C GLN A 216 8.15 4.51 4.26
N LEU A 217 7.07 5.17 4.70
CA LEU A 217 7.06 5.91 5.96
C LEU A 217 7.26 5.01 7.18
N VAL A 218 6.73 3.77 7.16
CA VAL A 218 6.98 2.78 8.20
C VAL A 218 8.45 2.38 8.24
N ALA A 219 9.06 2.10 7.08
CA ALA A 219 10.49 1.77 7.01
C ALA A 219 11.35 2.91 7.58
N LEU A 220 11.03 4.15 7.22
CA LEU A 220 11.72 5.34 7.73
C LEU A 220 11.56 5.50 9.25
N LYS A 221 10.36 5.21 9.78
CA LYS A 221 10.10 5.22 11.22
C LYS A 221 10.89 4.15 11.96
N LEU A 222 11.01 2.95 11.40
CA LEU A 222 11.81 1.86 11.96
C LEU A 222 13.30 2.21 11.99
N LEU A 223 13.80 2.84 10.92
CA LEU A 223 15.18 3.33 10.83
C LEU A 223 15.50 4.33 11.95
N TYR A 224 14.62 5.31 12.19
CA TYR A 224 14.79 6.34 13.21
C TYR A 224 14.26 5.95 14.60
N SER A 225 13.99 4.67 14.86
CA SER A 225 13.48 4.24 16.16
C SER A 225 14.48 4.53 17.30
N LYS A 226 14.06 5.38 18.25
CA LYS A 226 14.87 5.76 19.42
C LYS A 226 15.00 4.65 20.47
N ARG A 227 14.37 3.49 20.25
CA ARG A 227 14.41 2.33 21.14
C ARG A 227 15.59 1.40 20.85
N THR A 228 16.44 1.77 19.89
CA THR A 228 17.52 0.94 19.36
C THR A 228 18.74 1.77 18.95
N THR A 229 19.81 1.09 18.51
CA THR A 229 20.91 1.73 17.76
C THR A 229 20.50 1.96 16.29
N PRO A 230 21.12 2.93 15.59
CA PRO A 230 20.87 3.19 14.18
C PRO A 230 21.04 1.95 13.28
N GLU A 231 22.08 1.15 13.52
CA GLU A 231 22.37 -0.07 12.73
C GLU A 231 21.24 -1.09 12.85
N ARG A 232 20.74 -1.30 14.06
CA ARG A 232 19.62 -2.22 14.30
C ARG A 232 18.30 -1.66 13.78
N GLY A 233 18.09 -0.34 13.83
CA GLY A 233 16.95 0.32 13.18
C GLY A 233 16.95 0.10 11.68
N TYR A 234 18.12 0.26 11.04
CA TYR A 234 18.35 -0.04 9.63
C TYR A 234 18.06 -1.51 9.29
N GLU A 235 18.59 -2.46 10.07
CA GLU A 235 18.32 -3.89 9.87
C GLU A 235 16.83 -4.23 9.96
N ARG A 236 16.09 -3.62 10.90
CA ARG A 236 14.62 -3.77 10.95
C ARG A 236 13.96 -3.23 9.70
N ALA A 237 14.29 -2.00 9.29
CA ALA A 237 13.68 -1.36 8.14
C ALA A 237 13.92 -2.16 6.85
N LYS A 238 15.13 -2.71 6.68
CA LYS A 238 15.49 -3.54 5.53
C LYS A 238 14.75 -4.87 5.49
N ARG A 239 14.66 -5.56 6.63
CA ARG A 239 13.84 -6.78 6.76
C ARG A 239 12.37 -6.49 6.46
N PHE A 240 11.85 -5.38 7.00
CA PHE A 240 10.48 -4.95 6.77
C PHE A 240 10.17 -4.78 5.29
N ILE A 241 11.04 -4.05 4.57
CA ILE A 241 10.90 -3.87 3.11
C ILE A 241 10.93 -5.22 2.39
N THR A 242 11.87 -6.10 2.75
CA THR A 242 12.04 -7.42 2.10
C THR A 242 10.81 -8.30 2.29
N GLU A 243 10.33 -8.44 3.53
CA GLU A 243 9.16 -9.26 3.85
C GLU A 243 7.90 -8.76 3.16
N PHE A 244 7.66 -7.44 3.14
CA PHE A 244 6.52 -6.88 2.45
C PHE A 244 6.61 -7.02 0.93
N ASN A 245 7.81 -6.93 0.35
CA ASN A 245 8.02 -7.21 -1.06
C ASN A 245 7.71 -8.68 -1.39
N ASP A 246 8.20 -9.61 -0.58
CA ASP A 246 8.04 -11.05 -0.82
C ASP A 246 6.61 -11.53 -0.59
N GLU A 247 5.99 -11.16 0.53
CA GLU A 247 4.65 -11.66 0.92
C GLU A 247 3.51 -10.94 0.19
N MET A 248 3.67 -9.66 -0.15
CA MET A 248 2.63 -8.87 -0.81
C MET A 248 2.91 -8.57 -2.30
N GLY A 249 4.02 -9.07 -2.86
CA GLY A 249 4.40 -8.85 -4.25
C GLY A 249 4.68 -7.38 -4.57
N LEU A 250 5.34 -6.67 -3.66
CA LEU A 250 5.64 -5.24 -3.77
C LEU A 250 7.06 -4.99 -4.29
N THR A 251 7.33 -3.73 -4.65
CA THR A 251 8.64 -3.26 -5.08
C THR A 251 9.06 -2.01 -4.29
N LEU A 252 8.98 -2.09 -2.97
CA LEU A 252 9.50 -1.05 -2.06
C LEU A 252 11.03 -0.99 -2.19
N SER A 253 11.56 0.22 -2.34
CA SER A 253 13.00 0.48 -2.43
C SER A 253 13.64 0.62 -1.05
N THR A 254 14.88 0.14 -0.90
CA THR A 254 15.73 0.41 0.27
C THR A 254 16.62 1.64 0.09
N ASN A 255 16.66 2.26 -1.09
CA ASN A 255 17.62 3.31 -1.42
C ASN A 255 17.62 4.46 -0.41
N GLU A 256 16.43 4.92 0.02
CA GLU A 256 16.33 6.01 0.98
C GLU A 256 16.95 5.65 2.33
N ILE A 257 16.64 4.47 2.88
CA ILE A 257 17.20 4.02 4.15
C ILE A 257 18.70 3.70 4.03
N ASP A 258 19.14 3.22 2.87
CA ASP A 258 20.54 2.95 2.56
C ASP A 258 21.35 4.25 2.46
N GLU A 259 20.83 5.28 1.81
CA GLU A 259 21.48 6.58 1.69
C GLU A 259 21.61 7.27 3.06
N ILE A 260 20.55 7.20 3.88
CA ILE A 260 20.56 7.78 5.23
C ILE A 260 21.61 7.07 6.09
N ILE A 261 21.60 5.74 6.19
CA ILE A 261 22.52 5.02 7.09
C ILE A 261 23.99 5.15 6.67
N ASN A 262 24.26 5.25 5.36
CA ASN A 262 25.60 5.38 4.80
C ASN A 262 26.13 6.82 4.75
N THR A 263 25.35 7.80 5.22
CA THR A 263 25.82 9.18 5.34
C THR A 263 26.99 9.26 6.34
N ASP A 264 28.01 10.07 6.03
CA ASP A 264 29.14 10.27 6.93
C ASP A 264 28.75 11.22 8.08
N TYR A 265 28.55 10.64 9.27
CA TYR A 265 28.22 11.37 10.50
C TYR A 265 29.46 11.77 11.32
N SER A 266 30.67 11.41 10.88
CA SER A 266 31.91 11.78 11.59
C SER A 266 32.20 13.29 11.49
N ASP A 267 31.76 13.92 10.40
CA ASP A 267 32.12 15.29 10.07
C ASP A 267 31.33 16.36 10.89
N ASN A 268 32.01 17.44 11.31
CA ASN A 268 31.41 18.54 12.10
C ASN A 268 30.84 19.67 11.22
N LYS A 269 30.91 19.54 9.89
CA LYS A 269 30.22 20.46 8.99
C LYS A 269 28.76 20.06 8.93
N ARG A 270 27.86 21.02 9.22
CA ARG A 270 26.42 20.92 8.88
C ARG A 270 26.31 20.25 7.51
N ALA A 271 25.79 19.03 7.48
CA ALA A 271 25.51 18.32 6.24
C ALA A 271 24.74 19.28 5.34
N LYS A 272 25.37 19.71 4.25
CA LYS A 272 24.72 20.54 3.24
C LYS A 272 23.57 19.72 2.69
N THR A 273 22.38 20.30 2.80
CA THR A 273 21.13 19.99 2.11
C THR A 273 21.33 19.10 0.87
N LEU A 274 21.04 17.80 1.00
CA LEU A 274 21.09 16.87 -0.13
C LEU A 274 19.99 15.81 -0.01
N VAL A 275 18.73 16.24 0.14
CA VAL A 275 17.57 15.47 -0.33
C VAL A 275 16.51 16.48 -0.78
N ASN A 276 16.69 17.03 -1.97
CA ASN A 276 15.64 17.65 -2.78
C ASN A 276 15.84 17.04 -4.17
N GLY A 277 15.38 15.80 -4.40
CA GLY A 277 15.64 15.17 -5.69
C GLY A 277 15.07 13.78 -5.98
N LEU A 278 14.76 12.95 -4.99
CA LEU A 278 14.55 11.51 -5.29
C LEU A 278 13.12 11.10 -5.68
N PHE A 279 12.12 11.99 -5.57
CA PHE A 279 10.77 11.71 -6.10
C PHE A 279 10.56 12.10 -7.58
N LYS A 280 11.61 12.47 -8.33
CA LYS A 280 11.46 12.92 -9.72
C LYS A 280 11.83 11.92 -10.82
N GLU A 281 12.45 10.78 -10.52
CA GLU A 281 13.01 9.92 -11.58
C GLU A 281 12.59 8.45 -11.54
N SER A 282 11.37 8.16 -11.09
CA SER A 282 10.85 6.80 -11.19
C SER A 282 9.44 6.68 -11.75
N PHE A 283 9.00 7.60 -12.62
CA PHE A 283 7.83 7.38 -13.47
C PHE A 283 7.98 8.14 -14.81
N LYS A 284 8.30 7.38 -15.86
CA LYS A 284 8.04 7.72 -17.26
C LYS A 284 7.19 6.62 -17.87
#